data_AF-A0A646K986-F1
#
_entry.id   AF-A0A646K986-F1
#
_cell.length_a   1.000
_cell.length_b   1.000
_cell.length_c   1.000
_cell.angle_alpha   90.00
_cell.angle_beta   90.00
_cell.angle_gamma   90.00
#
_symmetry.space_group_name_H-M   'P 1'
#
loop_
_entity.id
_entity.type
_entity.pdbx_description
1 polymer ?
#
loop_
_entity_poly.entity_id
_entity_poly.type
_entity_poly.pdbx_seq_one_letter_code
_entity_poly.pdbx_strand_id
1 'polypeptide(L)'
;MGGGGGGGDGDTAGVHGADVRDHDGGTACVRGADVRDDDGGTVRTRRAPAAAPRPRADALRNRERIVTAARELFVVRGSGVPLDEVARRAGVGNATLYRHFPDRTALIHQVVLSVMSRITGRAEEAAAAEADPFEAVRRFVHAAADERIGALCPMLSDSFDHDHPELHAGHHALERAVDGLIERAQTAGRMRSDVAVGDVMVALTQLTRPLHDHACMDVDRFAHRHLQLFLDGLEAPARSELPGRAVTLEDLRAPMAD
;
A
#
# COMPACT_ATOMS: atom_id res chain seq x y z
N MET A 1 17.84 -38.12 -49.43
CA MET A 1 18.29 -39.53 -49.48
C MET A 1 18.22 -40.08 -48.07
N GLY A 2 17.46 -41.17 -47.87
CA GLY A 2 17.43 -42.06 -46.69
C GLY A 2 16.95 -41.45 -45.37
N GLY A 3 15.98 -41.98 -44.62
CA GLY A 3 15.26 -43.25 -44.70
C GLY A 3 15.16 -43.88 -43.30
N GLY A 4 13.93 -44.18 -42.85
CA GLY A 4 13.58 -45.16 -41.81
C GLY A 4 13.75 -44.71 -40.34
N GLY A 5 12.85 -44.98 -39.40
CA GLY A 5 11.66 -45.84 -39.39
C GLY A 5 11.50 -46.49 -38.00
N GLY A 6 10.25 -46.64 -37.54
CA GLY A 6 9.82 -47.49 -36.42
C GLY A 6 9.70 -46.76 -35.07
N GLY A 7 8.60 -46.84 -34.30
CA GLY A 7 7.39 -47.64 -34.39
C GLY A 7 6.97 -48.15 -32.99
N GLY A 8 5.66 -48.08 -32.70
CA GLY A 8 4.94 -48.85 -31.67
C GLY A 8 4.91 -48.23 -30.26
N ASP A 9 3.77 -47.77 -29.74
CA ASP A 9 2.54 -48.50 -29.32
C ASP A 9 2.71 -49.20 -27.95
N GLY A 10 1.82 -48.89 -27.00
CA GLY A 10 1.79 -49.56 -25.71
C GLY A 10 0.93 -48.89 -24.63
N ASP A 11 -0.35 -48.75 -24.91
CA ASP A 11 -1.45 -48.54 -23.96
C ASP A 11 -1.53 -49.70 -22.95
N THR A 12 -1.76 -49.42 -21.65
CA THR A 12 -2.66 -50.21 -20.78
C THR A 12 -2.98 -49.50 -19.46
N ALA A 13 -4.24 -49.09 -19.37
CA ALA A 13 -5.17 -49.12 -18.24
C ALA A 13 -4.77 -49.80 -16.91
N GLY A 14 -5.33 -49.33 -15.79
CA GLY A 14 -5.39 -50.13 -14.56
C GLY A 14 -5.86 -49.43 -13.28
N VAL A 15 -7.15 -49.10 -13.23
CA VAL A 15 -8.01 -48.84 -12.05
C VAL A 15 -7.84 -49.83 -10.88
N HIS A 16 -7.93 -49.34 -9.63
CA HIS A 16 -8.62 -49.87 -8.41
C HIS A 16 -8.27 -48.92 -7.24
N GLY A 17 -9.15 -48.39 -6.39
CA GLY A 17 -10.47 -48.84 -5.94
C GLY A 17 -10.41 -49.09 -4.43
N ALA A 18 -11.20 -48.32 -3.65
CA ALA A 18 -11.58 -48.53 -2.24
C ALA A 18 -10.47 -48.26 -1.18
N ASP A 19 -10.73 -47.83 0.05
CA ASP A 19 -11.98 -47.66 0.78
C ASP A 19 -11.75 -46.75 2.01
N VAL A 20 -12.83 -46.08 2.37
CA VAL A 20 -13.29 -45.55 3.67
C VAL A 20 -12.45 -45.89 4.91
N ARG A 21 -12.18 -44.85 5.72
CA ARG A 21 -12.40 -44.88 7.18
C ARG A 21 -12.41 -43.49 7.82
N ASP A 22 -13.62 -43.07 8.21
CA ASP A 22 -13.92 -42.04 9.20
C ASP A 22 -13.14 -42.26 10.50
N HIS A 23 -12.58 -41.18 11.05
CA HIS A 23 -12.25 -41.06 12.47
C HIS A 23 -12.77 -39.73 13.01
N ASP A 24 -14.06 -39.75 13.34
CA ASP A 24 -14.70 -38.80 14.26
C ASP A 24 -14.11 -38.99 15.67
N GLY A 25 -13.39 -37.96 16.13
CA GLY A 25 -12.87 -37.85 17.49
C GLY A 25 -13.95 -37.32 18.44
N GLY A 26 -14.44 -38.22 19.30
CA GLY A 26 -15.61 -38.06 20.14
C GLY A 26 -15.59 -36.91 21.15
N THR A 27 -16.70 -36.17 21.15
CA THR A 27 -17.14 -35.32 22.27
C THR A 27 -17.92 -36.21 23.26
N ALA A 28 -17.35 -36.44 24.44
CA ALA A 28 -18.02 -37.12 25.54
C ALA A 28 -18.69 -36.08 26.46
N CYS A 29 -20.00 -35.89 26.29
CA CYS A 29 -20.85 -35.26 27.30
C CYS A 29 -21.82 -36.29 27.85
N VAL A 30 -21.72 -36.52 29.15
CA VAL A 30 -22.42 -37.56 29.92
C VAL A 30 -23.89 -37.20 30.06
N ARG A 31 -24.79 -38.17 29.83
CA ARG A 31 -26.22 -38.09 30.12
C ARG A 31 -26.46 -38.14 31.64
N GLY A 32 -27.32 -37.25 32.12
CA GLY A 32 -27.92 -37.30 33.45
C GLY A 32 -29.40 -36.92 33.38
N ALA A 33 -30.24 -37.95 33.39
CA ALA A 33 -31.65 -38.11 33.76
C ALA A 33 -32.64 -36.93 33.80
N ASP A 34 -33.83 -37.25 33.29
CA ASP A 34 -35.12 -36.55 33.36
C ASP A 34 -35.53 -36.06 34.76
N VAL A 35 -36.07 -34.84 34.81
CA VAL A 35 -37.13 -34.46 35.75
C VAL A 35 -38.21 -33.73 34.95
N ARG A 36 -39.42 -34.27 35.00
CA ARG A 36 -40.65 -33.64 34.50
C ARG A 36 -41.08 -32.60 35.52
N ASP A 37 -41.41 -31.39 35.07
CA ASP A 37 -42.42 -30.57 35.72
C ASP A 37 -43.22 -29.77 34.68
N ASP A 38 -44.51 -29.76 34.95
CA ASP A 38 -45.64 -29.19 34.22
C ASP A 38 -45.72 -27.69 34.54
N ASP A 39 -45.73 -26.82 33.52
CA ASP A 39 -46.50 -25.57 33.55
C ASP A 39 -46.44 -24.80 32.23
N GLY A 40 -47.63 -24.50 31.70
CA GLY A 40 -47.84 -23.76 30.48
C GLY A 40 -47.49 -22.28 30.60
N GLY A 41 -46.52 -21.82 29.82
CA GLY A 41 -46.22 -20.40 29.66
C GLY A 41 -45.58 -20.10 28.30
N THR A 42 -46.29 -19.40 27.42
CA THR A 42 -45.76 -18.89 26.14
C THR A 42 -44.57 -17.96 26.38
N VAL A 43 -43.36 -18.45 26.16
CA VAL A 43 -42.13 -17.64 26.14
C VAL A 43 -42.04 -16.90 24.80
N ARG A 44 -42.28 -15.58 24.82
CA ARG A 44 -41.89 -14.71 23.71
C ARG A 44 -40.36 -14.61 23.70
N THR A 45 -39.72 -15.19 22.69
CA THR A 45 -38.29 -15.02 22.45
C THR A 45 -38.01 -13.56 22.08
N ARG A 46 -37.52 -12.78 23.05
CA ARG A 46 -36.89 -11.48 22.79
C ARG A 46 -35.62 -11.74 21.98
N ARG A 47 -35.63 -11.29 20.72
CA ARG A 47 -34.41 -11.17 19.90
C ARG A 47 -33.39 -10.33 20.65
N ALA A 48 -32.26 -10.94 21.01
CA ALA A 48 -31.14 -10.24 21.62
C ALA A 48 -30.67 -9.10 20.69
N PRO A 49 -30.34 -7.90 21.22
CA PRO A 49 -29.77 -6.85 20.40
C PRO A 49 -28.42 -7.32 19.86
N ALA A 50 -28.20 -7.14 18.56
CA ALA A 50 -26.92 -7.39 17.93
C ALA A 50 -25.84 -6.60 18.70
N ALA A 51 -24.76 -7.29 19.08
CA ALA A 51 -23.69 -6.72 19.89
C ALA A 51 -23.21 -5.39 19.29
N ALA A 52 -23.39 -4.29 20.03
CA ALA A 52 -22.84 -3.01 19.65
C ALA A 52 -21.31 -3.15 19.49
N PRO A 53 -20.71 -2.66 18.39
CA PRO A 53 -19.27 -2.71 18.23
C PRO A 53 -18.60 -2.00 19.42
N ARG A 54 -17.52 -2.59 19.93
CA ARG A 54 -16.81 -2.04 21.10
C ARG A 54 -16.31 -0.62 20.77
N PRO A 55 -16.49 0.38 21.65
CA PRO A 55 -16.18 1.79 21.39
C PRO A 55 -14.76 2.07 20.84
N ARG A 56 -13.79 1.22 21.16
CA ARG A 56 -12.40 1.32 20.65
C ARG A 56 -12.28 1.00 19.16
N ALA A 57 -13.05 0.03 18.66
CA ALA A 57 -13.03 -0.33 17.25
C ALA A 57 -13.67 0.76 16.37
N ASP A 58 -14.74 1.40 16.87
CA ASP A 58 -15.34 2.56 16.20
C ASP A 58 -14.40 3.77 16.20
N ALA A 59 -13.72 4.04 17.31
CA ALA A 59 -12.73 5.11 17.42
C ALA A 59 -11.57 4.92 16.42
N LEU A 60 -11.06 3.69 16.26
CA LEU A 60 -10.00 3.39 15.30
C LEU A 60 -10.48 3.56 13.85
N ARG A 61 -11.66 3.01 13.50
CA ARG A 61 -12.25 3.18 12.17
C ARG A 61 -12.52 4.65 11.83
N ASN A 62 -12.98 5.44 12.80
CA ASN A 62 -13.19 6.87 12.59
C ASN A 62 -11.87 7.59 12.34
N ARG A 63 -10.82 7.26 13.10
CA ARG A 63 -9.47 7.80 12.88
C ARG A 63 -8.97 7.48 11.47
N GLU A 64 -9.05 6.22 11.03
CA GLU A 64 -8.65 5.79 9.68
C GLU A 64 -9.44 6.50 8.57
N ARG A 65 -10.75 6.66 8.75
CA ARG A 65 -11.61 7.41 7.82
C ARG A 65 -11.20 8.87 7.70
N ILE A 66 -10.88 9.52 8.82
CA ILE A 66 -10.42 10.91 8.83
C ILE A 66 -9.09 11.04 8.09
N VAL A 67 -8.11 10.17 8.39
CA VAL A 67 -6.79 10.19 7.74
C VAL A 67 -6.91 9.93 6.24
N THR A 68 -7.74 8.96 5.84
CA THR A 68 -7.99 8.65 4.42
C THR A 68 -8.61 9.84 3.69
N ALA A 69 -9.65 10.46 4.26
CA ALA A 69 -10.28 11.63 3.69
C ALA A 69 -9.32 12.83 3.60
N ALA A 70 -8.52 13.07 4.64
CA ALA A 70 -7.52 14.13 4.64
C ALA A 70 -6.48 13.92 3.53
N ARG A 71 -5.93 12.70 3.39
CA ARG A 71 -5.00 12.34 2.32
C ARG A 71 -5.57 12.63 0.95
N GLU A 72 -6.78 12.15 0.66
CA GLU A 72 -7.46 12.37 -0.63
C GLU A 72 -7.66 13.85 -0.94
N LEU A 73 -7.98 14.67 0.07
CA LEU A 73 -8.14 16.11 -0.11
C LEU A 73 -6.80 16.82 -0.31
N PHE A 74 -5.75 16.37 0.38
CA PHE A 74 -4.41 16.95 0.27
C PHE A 74 -3.77 16.70 -1.08
N VAL A 75 -4.03 15.54 -1.71
CA VAL A 75 -3.60 15.26 -3.10
C VAL A 75 -4.12 16.31 -4.08
N VAL A 76 -5.36 16.81 -3.89
CA VAL A 76 -6.02 17.69 -4.85
C VAL A 76 -5.82 19.17 -4.54
N ARG A 77 -5.73 19.52 -3.25
CA ARG A 77 -5.79 20.92 -2.79
C ARG A 77 -4.68 21.31 -1.82
N GLY A 78 -3.72 20.42 -1.60
CA GLY A 78 -2.63 20.62 -0.64
C GLY A 78 -3.08 20.49 0.82
N SER A 79 -2.12 20.60 1.74
CA SER A 79 -2.32 20.44 3.20
C SER A 79 -3.13 21.57 3.86
N GLY A 80 -3.42 22.66 3.12
CA GLY A 80 -4.17 23.83 3.59
C GLY A 80 -5.69 23.66 3.70
N VAL A 81 -6.23 22.51 3.29
CA VAL A 81 -7.69 22.27 3.27
C VAL A 81 -8.33 22.45 4.67
N PRO A 82 -9.47 23.14 4.80
CA PRO A 82 -10.17 23.30 6.08
C PRO A 82 -10.54 21.98 6.76
N LEU A 83 -10.41 21.89 8.09
CA LEU A 83 -10.67 20.65 8.85
C LEU A 83 -12.15 20.23 8.85
N ASP A 84 -13.07 21.19 8.78
CA ASP A 84 -14.51 20.94 8.62
C ASP A 84 -14.83 20.22 7.31
N GLU A 85 -14.08 20.55 6.25
CA GLU A 85 -14.19 19.87 4.98
C GLU A 85 -13.64 18.44 5.02
N VAL A 86 -12.54 18.22 5.77
CA VAL A 86 -12.04 16.88 6.06
C VAL A 86 -13.10 16.07 6.83
N ALA A 87 -13.72 16.65 7.88
CA ALA A 87 -14.77 15.98 8.65
C ALA A 87 -15.97 15.59 7.78
N ARG A 88 -16.43 16.51 6.93
CA ARG A 88 -17.50 16.28 5.96
C ARG A 88 -17.14 15.14 5.01
N ARG A 89 -15.94 15.16 4.43
CA ARG A 89 -15.46 14.12 3.49
C ARG A 89 -15.28 12.76 4.17
N ALA A 90 -14.87 12.76 5.44
CA ALA A 90 -14.75 11.56 6.26
C ALA A 90 -16.11 11.04 6.76
N GLY A 91 -17.19 11.83 6.66
CA GLY A 91 -18.51 11.49 7.17
C GLY A 91 -18.57 11.42 8.70
N VAL A 92 -17.81 12.28 9.38
CA VAL A 92 -17.79 12.39 10.86
C VAL A 92 -18.16 13.81 11.29
N GLY A 93 -18.63 13.98 12.53
CA GLY A 93 -18.89 15.31 13.08
C GLY A 93 -17.59 16.04 13.46
N ASN A 94 -17.60 17.39 13.41
CA ASN A 94 -16.45 18.22 13.79
C ASN A 94 -15.94 17.92 15.21
N ALA A 95 -16.86 17.75 16.17
CA ALA A 95 -16.48 17.38 17.54
C ALA A 95 -15.75 16.02 17.61
N THR A 96 -16.06 15.09 16.71
CA THR A 96 -15.35 13.80 16.61
C THR A 96 -13.96 13.98 16.00
N LEU A 97 -13.82 14.81 14.95
CA LEU A 97 -12.52 15.11 14.37
C LEU A 97 -11.58 15.75 15.39
N TYR A 98 -12.03 16.80 16.08
CA TYR A 98 -11.20 17.51 17.08
C TYR A 98 -10.84 16.63 18.29
N ARG A 99 -11.67 15.63 18.63
CA ARG A 99 -11.31 14.63 19.66
C ARG A 99 -10.17 13.71 19.24
N HIS A 100 -10.04 13.41 17.94
CA HIS A 100 -8.97 12.56 17.41
C HIS A 100 -7.72 13.34 16.99
N PHE A 101 -7.91 14.58 16.54
CA PHE A 101 -6.89 15.47 16.01
C PHE A 101 -7.14 16.87 16.55
N PRO A 102 -6.53 17.23 17.69
CA PRO A 102 -6.82 18.50 18.38
C PRO A 102 -6.43 19.72 17.53
N ASP A 103 -5.43 19.57 16.66
CA ASP A 103 -4.99 20.60 15.72
C ASP A 103 -4.66 20.01 14.34
N ARG A 104 -4.39 20.91 13.39
CA ARG A 104 -4.03 20.57 12.01
C ARG A 104 -2.73 19.78 11.93
N THR A 105 -1.74 20.12 12.75
CA THR A 105 -0.42 19.48 12.76
C THR A 105 -0.55 18.01 13.12
N ALA A 106 -1.35 17.67 14.13
CA ALA A 106 -1.64 16.29 14.51
C ALA A 106 -2.29 15.47 13.38
N LEU A 107 -3.18 16.09 12.58
CA LEU A 107 -3.75 15.45 11.41
C LEU A 107 -2.71 15.25 10.30
N ILE A 108 -1.91 16.27 10.02
CA ILE A 108 -0.85 16.21 9.00
C ILE A 108 0.17 15.11 9.35
N HIS A 109 0.66 15.05 10.60
CA HIS A 109 1.58 13.99 11.06
C HIS A 109 1.04 12.59 10.75
N GLN A 110 -0.26 12.37 11.02
CA GLN A 110 -0.87 11.07 10.83
C GLN A 110 -1.15 10.75 9.35
N VAL A 111 -1.39 11.77 8.52
CA VAL A 111 -1.41 11.60 7.07
C VAL A 111 -0.02 11.25 6.54
N VAL A 112 1.03 11.94 7.00
CA VAL A 112 2.43 11.68 6.62
C VAL A 112 2.84 10.24 6.97
N LEU A 113 2.57 9.80 8.22
CA LEU A 113 2.80 8.42 8.64
C LEU A 113 2.02 7.41 7.78
N SER A 114 0.75 7.72 7.47
CA SER A 114 -0.06 6.87 6.59
C SER A 114 0.54 6.78 5.18
N VAL A 115 1.07 7.88 4.63
CA VAL A 115 1.71 7.90 3.31
C VAL A 115 2.98 7.06 3.32
N MET A 116 3.88 7.28 4.29
CA MET A 116 5.11 6.49 4.43
C MET A 116 4.81 5.00 4.53
N SER A 117 3.90 4.61 5.43
CA SER A 117 3.53 3.20 5.62
C SER A 117 2.99 2.56 4.33
N ARG A 118 2.24 3.31 3.52
CA ARG A 118 1.73 2.81 2.24
C ARG A 118 2.84 2.65 1.21
N ILE A 119 3.74 3.62 1.09
CA ILE A 119 4.88 3.52 0.16
C ILE A 119 5.77 2.32 0.55
N THR A 120 6.09 2.18 1.84
CA THR A 120 6.83 1.02 2.36
C THR A 120 6.13 -0.28 2.01
N GLY A 121 4.81 -0.38 2.27
CA GLY A 121 4.03 -1.57 1.92
C GLY A 121 4.07 -1.89 0.43
N ARG A 122 3.97 -0.89 -0.45
CA ARG A 122 4.10 -1.10 -1.91
C ARG A 122 5.47 -1.56 -2.33
N ALA A 123 6.53 -1.06 -1.69
CA ALA A 123 7.88 -1.49 -1.96
C ALA A 123 8.08 -2.97 -1.55
N GLU A 124 7.60 -3.34 -0.37
CA GLU A 124 7.65 -4.71 0.15
C GLU A 124 6.80 -5.69 -0.69
N GLU A 125 5.57 -5.30 -1.04
CA GLU A 125 4.69 -6.08 -1.92
C GLU A 125 5.35 -6.33 -3.28
N ALA A 126 5.95 -5.30 -3.88
CA ALA A 126 6.61 -5.44 -5.17
C ALA A 126 7.85 -6.33 -5.11
N ALA A 127 8.64 -6.19 -4.05
CA ALA A 127 9.80 -7.04 -3.78
C ALA A 127 9.42 -8.53 -3.60
N ALA A 128 8.27 -8.80 -2.98
CA ALA A 128 7.80 -10.16 -2.75
C ALA A 128 7.12 -10.78 -3.99
N ALA A 129 6.49 -9.96 -4.82
CA ALA A 129 5.75 -10.43 -5.99
C ALA A 129 6.64 -10.76 -7.19
N GLU A 130 7.75 -10.02 -7.37
CA GLU A 130 8.56 -10.10 -8.59
C GLU A 130 9.91 -10.76 -8.31
N ALA A 131 10.23 -11.81 -9.08
CA ALA A 131 11.52 -12.48 -9.01
C ALA A 131 12.65 -11.68 -9.70
N ASP A 132 12.31 -10.93 -10.74
CA ASP A 132 13.23 -9.98 -11.38
C ASP A 132 13.28 -8.69 -10.55
N PRO A 133 14.44 -8.32 -9.99
CA PRO A 133 14.55 -7.12 -9.16
C PRO A 133 14.16 -5.83 -9.87
N PHE A 134 14.33 -5.74 -11.19
CA PHE A 134 13.96 -4.53 -11.92
C PHE A 134 12.46 -4.46 -12.20
N GLU A 135 11.81 -5.60 -12.42
CA GLU A 135 10.34 -5.66 -12.48
C GLU A 135 9.72 -5.27 -11.13
N ALA A 136 10.37 -5.61 -10.00
CA ALA A 136 9.94 -5.13 -8.69
C ALA A 136 9.97 -3.59 -8.60
N VAL A 137 11.01 -2.94 -9.14
CA VAL A 137 11.09 -1.47 -9.22
C VAL A 137 10.00 -0.90 -10.12
N ARG A 138 9.79 -1.47 -11.31
CA ARG A 138 8.72 -1.06 -12.23
C ARG A 138 7.34 -1.12 -11.56
N ARG A 139 7.05 -2.26 -10.92
CA ARG A 139 5.80 -2.49 -10.21
C ARG A 139 5.60 -1.49 -9.07
N PHE A 140 6.64 -1.26 -8.26
CA PHE A 140 6.59 -0.28 -7.18
C PHE A 140 6.28 1.13 -7.70
N VAL A 141 6.97 1.60 -8.74
CA VAL A 141 6.79 2.94 -9.30
C VAL A 141 5.39 3.13 -9.87
N HIS A 142 4.83 2.13 -10.56
CA HIS A 142 3.45 2.19 -11.05
C HIS A 142 2.43 2.17 -9.91
N ALA A 143 2.60 1.31 -8.91
CA ALA A 143 1.73 1.30 -7.75
C ALA A 143 1.79 2.63 -6.97
N ALA A 144 2.97 3.25 -6.88
CA ALA A 144 3.13 4.54 -6.24
C ALA A 144 2.41 5.67 -7.01
N ALA A 145 2.39 5.59 -8.35
CA ALA A 145 1.65 6.50 -9.20
C ALA A 145 0.13 6.36 -9.05
N ASP A 146 -0.39 5.12 -9.00
CA ASP A 146 -1.82 4.84 -8.79
C ASP A 146 -2.33 5.44 -7.47
N GLU A 147 -1.48 5.47 -6.44
CA GLU A 147 -1.79 6.06 -5.15
C GLU A 147 -1.55 7.58 -5.07
N ARG A 148 -1.08 8.18 -6.17
CA ARG A 148 -0.74 9.61 -6.26
C ARG A 148 0.27 10.04 -5.20
N ILE A 149 1.20 9.14 -4.86
CA ILE A 149 2.25 9.38 -3.87
C ILE A 149 3.08 10.62 -4.23
N GLY A 150 3.36 10.82 -5.53
CA GLY A 150 4.11 12.00 -6.00
C GLY A 150 3.46 13.35 -5.62
N ALA A 151 2.13 13.42 -5.54
CA ALA A 151 1.44 14.64 -5.08
C ALA A 151 1.60 14.89 -3.57
N LEU A 152 1.92 13.85 -2.80
CA LEU A 152 2.09 13.90 -1.35
C LEU A 152 3.56 13.97 -0.92
N CYS A 153 4.52 13.72 -1.83
CA CYS A 153 5.95 13.82 -1.56
C CYS A 153 6.39 15.15 -0.91
N PRO A 154 5.87 16.34 -1.29
CA PRO A 154 6.22 17.58 -0.59
C PRO A 154 5.87 17.58 0.91
N MET A 155 4.85 16.83 1.32
CA MET A 155 4.50 16.69 2.73
C MET A 155 5.49 15.81 3.52
N LEU A 156 6.34 15.04 2.82
CA LEU A 156 7.40 14.24 3.43
C LEU A 156 8.67 15.10 3.68
N SER A 157 8.81 16.21 2.96
CA SER A 157 9.92 17.17 3.11
C SER A 157 9.54 18.37 3.97
N ASP A 158 8.27 18.78 3.98
CA ASP A 158 7.80 19.91 4.76
C ASP A 158 7.90 19.59 6.26
N SER A 159 8.72 20.39 6.96
CA SER A 159 9.10 20.31 8.37
C SER A 159 7.92 20.31 9.35
N PHE A 160 7.27 19.16 9.50
CA PHE A 160 6.35 18.91 10.60
C PHE A 160 7.06 18.02 11.63
N ASP A 161 7.83 18.68 12.51
CA ASP A 161 8.48 18.06 13.67
C ASP A 161 9.32 16.81 13.33
N HIS A 162 10.44 17.02 12.64
CA HIS A 162 11.37 15.94 12.26
C HIS A 162 11.77 15.09 13.47
N ASP A 163 11.90 15.68 14.66
CA ASP A 163 12.32 15.02 15.91
C ASP A 163 11.26 14.07 16.51
N HIS A 164 10.05 14.01 15.93
CA HIS A 164 9.02 13.10 16.40
C HIS A 164 9.42 11.64 16.14
N PRO A 165 9.55 10.78 17.18
CA PRO A 165 10.11 9.43 17.04
C PRO A 165 9.38 8.54 16.03
N GLU A 166 8.05 8.67 15.93
CA GLU A 166 7.26 7.90 14.96
C GLU A 166 7.53 8.34 13.51
N LEU A 167 7.74 9.64 13.26
CA LEU A 167 8.04 10.15 11.93
C LEU A 167 9.44 9.69 11.50
N HIS A 168 10.43 9.80 12.37
CA HIS A 168 11.75 9.23 12.15
C HIS A 168 11.70 7.74 11.82
N ALA A 169 10.97 6.95 12.61
CA ALA A 169 10.83 5.51 12.37
C ALA A 169 10.15 5.22 11.02
N GLY A 170 9.12 5.98 10.67
CA GLY A 170 8.43 5.90 9.38
C GLY A 170 9.34 6.24 8.20
N HIS A 171 10.11 7.33 8.30
CA HIS A 171 11.10 7.71 7.29
C HIS A 171 12.16 6.63 7.09
N HIS A 172 12.73 6.09 8.17
CA HIS A 172 13.73 5.04 8.07
C HIS A 172 13.16 3.74 7.50
N ALA A 173 11.91 3.39 7.80
CA ALA A 173 11.26 2.23 7.21
C ALA A 173 11.03 2.42 5.70
N LEU A 174 10.57 3.61 5.30
CA LEU A 174 10.44 4.00 3.90
C LEU A 174 11.77 3.92 3.15
N GLU A 175 12.79 4.59 3.67
CA GLU A 175 14.14 4.64 3.09
C GLU A 175 14.69 3.23 2.87
N ARG A 176 14.71 2.38 3.91
CA ARG A 176 15.17 0.99 3.78
C ARG A 176 14.43 0.18 2.73
N ALA A 177 13.10 0.33 2.65
CA ALA A 177 12.30 -0.48 1.74
C ALA A 177 12.54 -0.10 0.27
N VAL A 178 12.63 1.20 -0.02
CA VAL A 178 12.83 1.67 -1.40
C VAL A 178 14.29 1.57 -1.82
N ASP A 179 15.25 1.91 -0.96
CA ASP A 179 16.68 1.70 -1.25
C ASP A 179 16.98 0.22 -1.50
N GLY A 180 16.44 -0.67 -0.66
CA GLY A 180 16.61 -2.10 -0.85
C GLY A 180 16.06 -2.62 -2.19
N LEU A 181 15.01 -2.00 -2.77
CA LEU A 181 14.55 -2.33 -4.11
C LEU A 181 15.57 -1.95 -5.19
N ILE A 182 16.06 -0.70 -5.12
CA ILE A 182 17.03 -0.16 -6.08
C ILE A 182 18.36 -0.91 -6.00
N GLU A 183 18.88 -1.13 -4.79
CA GLU A 183 20.12 -1.86 -4.56
C GLU A 183 20.08 -3.28 -5.13
N ARG A 184 18.95 -4.00 -4.98
CA ARG A 184 18.79 -5.33 -5.55
C ARG A 184 18.81 -5.30 -7.08
N ALA A 185 18.15 -4.31 -7.70
CA ALA A 185 18.14 -4.15 -9.14
C ALA A 185 19.52 -3.79 -9.71
N GLN A 186 20.27 -2.94 -9.02
CA GLN A 186 21.64 -2.57 -9.37
C GLN A 186 22.62 -3.74 -9.18
N THR A 187 22.52 -4.46 -8.06
CA THR A 187 23.36 -5.64 -7.77
C THR A 187 23.14 -6.77 -8.78
N ALA A 188 21.90 -6.95 -9.25
CA ALA A 188 21.57 -7.89 -10.31
C ALA A 188 22.04 -7.43 -11.71
N GLY A 189 22.60 -6.23 -11.83
CA GLY A 189 23.01 -5.65 -13.11
C GLY A 189 21.85 -5.36 -14.05
N ARG A 190 20.63 -5.19 -13.50
CA ARG A 190 19.41 -4.87 -14.27
C ARG A 190 19.07 -3.39 -14.24
N MET A 191 19.63 -2.63 -13.31
CA MET A 191 19.49 -1.18 -13.21
C MET A 191 20.86 -0.51 -13.27
N ARG A 192 20.95 0.63 -13.94
CA ARG A 192 22.17 1.45 -13.98
C ARG A 192 22.61 1.87 -12.56
N SER A 193 23.92 1.96 -12.32
CA SER A 193 24.49 2.19 -10.99
C SER A 193 24.74 3.66 -10.64
N ASP A 194 24.56 4.56 -11.61
CA ASP A 194 24.77 6.02 -11.49
C ASP A 194 23.46 6.77 -11.19
N VAL A 195 22.45 6.07 -10.65
CA VAL A 195 21.19 6.63 -10.14
C VAL A 195 20.98 6.20 -8.70
N ALA A 196 20.30 7.04 -7.94
CA ALA A 196 19.87 6.75 -6.58
C ALA A 196 18.36 6.90 -6.46
N VAL A 197 17.85 6.53 -5.28
CA VAL A 197 16.41 6.49 -5.05
C VAL A 197 15.74 7.88 -5.18
N GLY A 198 16.47 8.95 -4.87
CA GLY A 198 15.96 10.31 -4.98
C GLY A 198 15.69 10.70 -6.42
N ASP A 199 16.48 10.22 -7.39
CA ASP A 199 16.22 10.42 -8.82
C ASP A 199 14.87 9.82 -9.23
N VAL A 200 14.58 8.60 -8.73
CA VAL A 200 13.31 7.90 -8.97
C VAL A 200 12.15 8.65 -8.33
N MET A 201 12.30 9.12 -7.08
CA MET A 201 11.26 9.84 -6.36
C MET A 201 10.97 11.22 -6.96
N VAL A 202 12.00 11.93 -7.44
CA VAL A 202 11.86 13.21 -8.16
C VAL A 202 11.11 12.99 -9.47
N ALA A 203 11.50 11.99 -10.26
CA ALA A 203 10.83 11.67 -11.52
C ALA A 203 9.37 11.26 -11.28
N LEU A 204 9.11 10.38 -10.30
CA LEU A 204 7.75 10.00 -9.91
C LEU A 204 6.91 11.23 -9.53
N THR A 205 7.47 12.12 -8.70
CA THR A 205 6.80 13.36 -8.29
C THR A 205 6.45 14.24 -9.49
N GLN A 206 7.39 14.48 -10.39
CA GLN A 206 7.17 15.36 -11.54
C GLN A 206 6.21 14.77 -12.58
N LEU A 207 6.29 13.45 -12.81
CA LEU A 207 5.49 12.75 -13.82
C LEU A 207 4.05 12.43 -13.36
N THR A 208 3.79 12.47 -12.05
CA THR A 208 2.45 12.18 -11.48
C THR A 208 1.78 13.39 -10.84
N ARG A 209 2.46 14.54 -10.78
CA ARG A 209 1.86 15.78 -10.27
C ARG A 209 0.80 16.26 -11.26
N PRO A 210 -0.45 16.49 -10.82
CA PRO A 210 -1.49 17.06 -11.69
C PRO A 210 -1.03 18.41 -12.22
N LEU A 211 -1.08 18.58 -13.55
CA LEU A 211 -0.88 19.89 -14.16
C LEU A 211 -2.06 20.76 -13.79
N HIS A 212 -1.81 21.79 -12.99
CA HIS A 212 -2.82 22.78 -12.68
C HIS A 212 -3.00 23.64 -13.95
N ASP A 213 -4.25 23.92 -14.33
CA ASP A 213 -4.62 24.89 -15.38
C ASP A 213 -4.56 24.46 -16.86
N HIS A 214 -4.51 23.17 -17.20
CA HIS A 214 -4.59 22.73 -18.60
C HIS A 214 -5.85 21.91 -18.86
N ALA A 215 -6.96 22.60 -19.13
CA ALA A 215 -8.27 22.03 -19.46
C ALA A 215 -8.32 21.18 -20.75
N CYS A 216 -7.19 20.86 -21.40
CA CYS A 216 -7.18 20.29 -22.74
C CYS A 216 -6.62 18.86 -22.85
N MET A 217 -5.94 18.32 -21.83
CA MET A 217 -5.50 16.91 -21.87
C MET A 217 -5.65 16.25 -20.51
N ASP A 218 -6.31 15.09 -20.49
CA ASP A 218 -6.24 14.13 -19.39
C ASP A 218 -4.83 13.50 -19.39
N VAL A 219 -3.82 14.28 -18.98
CA VAL A 219 -2.41 13.88 -19.00
C VAL A 219 -2.16 12.74 -18.00
N ASP A 220 -2.96 12.70 -16.93
CA ASP A 220 -2.96 11.63 -15.92
C ASP A 220 -3.14 10.26 -16.57
N ARG A 221 -3.97 10.12 -17.63
CA ARG A 221 -4.13 8.86 -18.37
C ARG A 221 -2.83 8.34 -19.01
N PHE A 222 -1.87 9.23 -19.25
CA PHE A 222 -0.58 8.89 -19.84
C PHE A 222 0.53 8.76 -18.79
N ALA A 223 0.27 8.96 -17.50
CA ALA A 223 1.28 8.91 -16.45
C ALA A 223 2.07 7.60 -16.49
N HIS A 224 1.39 6.45 -16.56
CA HIS A 224 2.05 5.14 -16.66
C HIS A 224 2.92 5.01 -17.91
N ARG A 225 2.50 5.57 -19.05
CA ARG A 225 3.32 5.53 -20.27
C ARG A 225 4.61 6.32 -20.10
N HIS A 226 4.55 7.51 -19.51
CA HIS A 226 5.74 8.34 -19.29
C HIS A 226 6.65 7.74 -18.21
N LEU A 227 6.07 7.15 -17.17
CA LEU A 227 6.80 6.39 -16.17
C LEU A 227 7.53 5.20 -16.78
N GLN A 228 6.89 4.45 -17.68
CA GLN A 228 7.55 3.34 -18.37
C GLN A 228 8.72 3.82 -19.22
N LEU A 229 8.57 4.93 -19.96
CA LEU A 229 9.68 5.52 -20.72
C LEU A 229 10.85 5.94 -19.83
N PHE A 230 10.55 6.50 -18.66
CA PHE A 230 11.56 6.85 -17.66
C PHE A 230 12.26 5.58 -17.12
N LEU A 231 11.48 4.58 -16.72
CA LEU A 231 11.96 3.29 -16.20
C LEU A 231 12.84 2.58 -17.23
N ASP A 232 12.45 2.53 -18.49
CA ASP A 232 13.25 1.91 -19.56
C ASP A 232 14.62 2.61 -19.73
N GLY A 233 14.74 3.89 -19.37
CA GLY A 233 16.00 4.63 -19.33
C GLY A 233 16.89 4.30 -18.12
N LEU A 234 16.34 3.66 -17.10
CA LEU A 234 17.07 3.19 -15.91
C LEU A 234 17.59 1.75 -16.07
N GLU A 235 17.02 0.98 -17.00
CA GLU A 235 17.41 -0.41 -17.21
C GLU A 235 18.85 -0.49 -17.75
N ALA A 236 19.62 -1.43 -17.19
CA ALA A 236 20.97 -1.72 -17.65
C ALA A 236 20.95 -2.58 -18.93
N PRO A 237 21.93 -2.43 -19.83
CA PRO A 237 23.08 -1.53 -19.75
C PRO A 237 22.71 -0.07 -20.03
N ALA A 238 23.34 0.87 -19.30
CA ALA A 238 23.16 2.30 -19.52
C ALA A 238 23.54 2.68 -20.97
N ARG A 239 22.67 3.43 -21.64
CA ARG A 239 22.87 3.85 -23.04
C ARG A 239 23.57 5.22 -23.18
N SER A 240 23.74 5.93 -22.08
CA SER A 240 24.38 7.25 -21.99
C SER A 240 24.82 7.52 -20.56
N GLU A 241 25.74 8.47 -20.37
CA GLU A 241 26.10 9.00 -19.05
C GLU A 241 25.08 10.06 -18.60
N LEU A 242 24.74 10.07 -17.30
CA LEU A 242 23.90 11.12 -16.73
C LEU A 242 24.76 12.30 -16.26
N PRO A 243 24.31 13.55 -16.47
CA PRO A 243 24.99 14.72 -15.95
C PRO A 243 24.79 14.86 -14.44
N GLY A 244 25.79 15.37 -13.74
CA GLY A 244 25.71 15.68 -12.30
C GLY A 244 25.91 14.46 -11.40
N ARG A 245 25.41 14.55 -10.16
CA ARG A 245 25.42 13.45 -9.18
C ARG A 245 23.99 12.95 -8.95
N ALA A 246 23.87 11.68 -8.59
CA ALA A 246 22.59 11.08 -8.19
C ALA A 246 21.97 11.83 -7.00
N VAL A 247 20.64 11.92 -6.99
CA VAL A 247 19.86 12.52 -5.91
C VAL A 247 19.55 11.48 -4.84
N THR A 248 19.87 11.76 -3.58
CA THR A 248 19.62 10.86 -2.45
C THR A 248 18.31 11.21 -1.72
N LEU A 249 17.80 10.31 -0.86
CA LEU A 249 16.67 10.66 0.03
C LEU A 249 17.02 11.75 1.04
N GLU A 250 18.29 11.86 1.42
CA GLU A 250 18.78 12.93 2.27
C GLU A 250 18.64 14.29 1.57
N ASP A 251 19.02 14.37 0.29
CA ASP A 251 18.86 15.60 -0.52
C ASP A 251 17.40 16.06 -0.60
N LEU A 252 16.44 15.11 -0.67
CA LEU A 252 15.01 15.41 -0.71
C LEU A 252 14.41 15.80 0.64
N ARG A 253 15.07 15.45 1.75
CA ARG A 253 14.67 15.82 3.11
C ARG A 253 15.25 17.15 3.54
N ALA A 254 16.40 17.53 2.98
CA ALA A 254 16.98 18.83 3.26
C ALA A 254 15.97 19.93 2.87
N PRO A 255 15.71 20.93 3.73
CA PRO A 255 14.90 22.07 3.33
C PRO A 255 15.54 22.67 2.09
N MET A 256 14.75 22.87 1.03
CA MET A 256 15.23 23.54 -0.17
C MET A 256 15.85 24.88 0.25
N ALA A 257 17.17 25.00 0.14
CA ALA A 257 17.85 26.26 0.38
C ALA A 257 17.37 27.24 -0.70
N ASP A 258 16.79 28.35 -0.25
CA ASP A 258 16.35 29.48 -1.07
C ASP A 258 17.55 30.19 -1.72
#